data_AF-A0A0B7H8S9-F1
#
_entry.id   AF-A0A0B7H8S9-F1
#
_cell.length_a   1.000
_cell.length_b   1.000
_cell.length_c   1.000
_cell.angle_alpha   90.00
_cell.angle_beta   90.00
_cell.angle_gamma   90.00
#
_symmetry.space_group_name_H-M   'P 1'
#
loop_
_entity.id
_entity.type
_entity.pdbx_description
1 polymer ?
#
loop_
_entity_poly.entity_id
_entity_poly.type
_entity_poly.pdbx_seq_one_letter_code
_entity_poly.pdbx_strand_id
1 'polypeptide(L)'
;MCLVVSVHNRWLSGRLLTNIFGIMDLLGKIKSLELKFLHRNIDVIKCTENENKLWNIFSSPATIKSGAKLVVDKTQIAALVSGGRLADIYGCGQHKLVASNMPIFATMKGWKYNHNSSFEAEVYFINTATFNNQNWTTLYPFPLEDDKLKSVAIETSGTYSFCVKPNPSAFIENLIKDQEVDSQERWFNNFIIRRFRSYLETSGVDLLGIVKEPQNFSDKLMLSLKNDLLDYDIVLYDFQIDKFIVYKN
;
A
#
# COMPACT_ATOMS: atom_id res chain seq x y z
N MET A 1 66.14 -58.64 -0.49
CA MET A 1 66.56 -58.22 0.87
C MET A 1 65.41 -57.44 1.48
N CYS A 2 64.88 -57.95 2.59
CA CYS A 2 63.71 -57.44 3.33
C CYS A 2 63.92 -56.05 3.93
N LEU A 3 62.82 -55.32 4.20
CA LEU A 3 62.35 -54.80 5.51
C LEU A 3 61.33 -53.66 5.25
N VAL A 4 60.02 -53.76 5.53
CA VAL A 4 59.28 -53.85 6.83
C VAL A 4 58.81 -52.47 7.35
N VAL A 5 57.47 -52.29 7.32
CA VAL A 5 56.56 -51.70 8.35
C VAL A 5 56.34 -50.17 8.48
N SER A 6 55.10 -49.77 8.10
CA SER A 6 54.03 -49.06 8.85
C SER A 6 54.33 -47.86 9.78
N VAL A 7 53.55 -46.76 9.66
CA VAL A 7 52.52 -46.28 10.64
C VAL A 7 52.11 -44.81 10.42
N HIS A 8 50.79 -44.60 10.27
CA HIS A 8 49.90 -43.46 10.63
C HIS A 8 49.91 -42.07 9.94
N ASN A 9 48.75 -41.80 9.29
CA ASN A 9 47.89 -40.60 9.33
C ASN A 9 48.22 -39.56 10.43
N ARG A 10 48.14 -38.23 10.22
CA ARG A 10 46.98 -37.42 9.77
C ARG A 10 47.40 -35.94 9.67
N TRP A 11 46.81 -35.13 8.77
CA TRP A 11 46.15 -33.82 9.02
C TRP A 11 46.14 -32.86 7.79
N LEU A 12 44.91 -32.41 7.47
CA LEU A 12 44.49 -31.11 6.90
C LEU A 12 44.81 -30.77 5.43
N SER A 13 43.95 -31.19 4.51
CA SER A 13 43.49 -30.32 3.42
C SER A 13 42.21 -30.85 2.77
N GLY A 14 41.07 -30.74 3.47
CA GLY A 14 39.77 -31.21 2.95
C GLY A 14 38.59 -30.28 3.22
N ARG A 15 38.79 -29.11 3.84
CA ARG A 15 37.69 -28.22 4.25
C ARG A 15 37.64 -26.85 3.58
N LEU A 16 38.62 -26.50 2.75
CA LEU A 16 38.62 -25.19 2.06
C LEU A 16 38.06 -25.26 0.64
N LEU A 17 38.09 -26.41 -0.03
CA LEU A 17 37.60 -26.54 -1.41
C LEU A 17 36.10 -26.83 -1.52
N THR A 18 35.48 -27.44 -0.50
CA THR A 18 34.03 -27.71 -0.47
C THR A 18 33.20 -26.45 -0.23
N ASN A 19 33.76 -25.46 0.48
CA ASN A 19 33.09 -24.17 0.71
C ASN A 19 33.12 -23.26 -0.52
N ILE A 20 34.17 -23.32 -1.35
CA ILE A 20 34.27 -22.49 -2.56
C ILE A 20 33.23 -22.95 -3.59
N PHE A 21 33.04 -24.27 -3.76
CA PHE A 21 31.98 -24.80 -4.62
C PHE A 21 30.57 -24.40 -4.14
N GLY A 22 30.33 -24.43 -2.83
CA GLY A 22 29.06 -23.95 -2.25
C GLY A 22 28.83 -22.46 -2.48
N ILE A 23 29.86 -21.63 -2.35
CA ILE A 23 29.80 -20.18 -2.60
C ILE A 23 29.62 -19.89 -4.10
N MET A 24 30.26 -20.64 -4.99
CA MET A 24 30.10 -20.49 -6.44
C MET A 24 28.70 -20.91 -6.91
N ASP A 25 28.10 -21.95 -6.31
CA ASP A 25 26.71 -22.35 -6.56
C ASP A 25 25.73 -21.33 -5.98
N LEU A 26 26.02 -20.76 -4.80
CA LEU A 26 25.22 -19.69 -4.21
C LEU A 26 25.29 -18.40 -5.04
N LEU A 27 26.48 -18.01 -5.51
CA LEU A 27 26.67 -16.86 -6.39
C LEU A 27 26.06 -17.10 -7.77
N GLY A 28 26.07 -18.33 -8.27
CA GLY A 28 25.35 -18.73 -9.49
C GLY A 28 23.84 -18.67 -9.31
N LYS A 29 23.32 -19.08 -8.15
CA LYS A 29 21.90 -18.95 -7.78
C LYS A 29 21.51 -17.49 -7.60
N ILE A 30 22.33 -16.67 -6.92
CA ILE A 30 22.11 -15.24 -6.74
C ILE A 30 22.16 -14.51 -8.08
N LYS A 31 23.18 -14.76 -8.92
CA LYS A 31 23.23 -14.21 -10.28
C LYS A 31 22.09 -14.70 -11.15
N SER A 32 21.67 -15.96 -11.06
CA SER A 32 20.52 -16.47 -11.82
C SER A 32 19.17 -15.99 -11.29
N LEU A 33 19.06 -15.67 -10.01
CA LEU A 33 17.93 -14.97 -9.40
C LEU A 33 17.92 -13.51 -9.88
N GLU A 34 19.03 -12.78 -9.77
CA GLU A 34 19.20 -11.42 -10.33
C GLU A 34 18.96 -11.40 -11.85
N LEU A 35 19.42 -12.40 -12.61
CA LEU A 35 19.17 -12.56 -14.05
C LEU A 35 17.72 -12.98 -14.37
N LYS A 36 17.06 -13.77 -13.51
CA LYS A 36 15.60 -14.05 -13.60
C LYS A 36 14.77 -12.81 -13.31
N PHE A 37 15.30 -11.88 -12.50
CA PHE A 37 14.71 -10.57 -12.25
C PHE A 37 15.02 -9.55 -13.36
N LEU A 38 16.16 -9.68 -14.06
CA LEU A 38 16.59 -8.72 -15.10
C LEU A 38 16.12 -9.01 -16.54
N HIS A 39 15.44 -10.13 -16.80
CA HIS A 39 14.90 -10.42 -18.15
C HIS A 39 13.44 -10.93 -18.11
N ARG A 40 12.53 -10.25 -17.40
CA ARG A 40 11.13 -10.29 -17.83
C ARG A 40 10.98 -9.34 -19.01
N ASN A 41 10.85 -9.88 -20.22
CA ASN A 41 10.29 -9.13 -21.34
C ASN A 41 8.88 -8.68 -20.94
N ILE A 42 8.74 -7.43 -20.48
CA ILE A 42 7.45 -6.86 -20.08
C ILE A 42 6.65 -6.54 -21.35
N ASP A 43 6.09 -7.57 -21.97
CA ASP A 43 5.05 -7.41 -22.99
C ASP A 43 3.66 -7.39 -22.34
N VAL A 44 3.54 -7.86 -21.09
CA VAL A 44 2.29 -7.85 -20.32
C VAL A 44 2.54 -7.38 -18.88
N ILE A 45 1.81 -6.36 -18.45
CA ILE A 45 1.76 -5.83 -17.08
C ILE A 45 0.41 -6.24 -16.49
N LYS A 46 0.44 -6.97 -15.36
CA LYS A 46 -0.75 -7.40 -14.63
C LYS A 46 -0.44 -7.43 -13.13
N CYS A 47 -1.39 -7.04 -12.28
CA CYS A 47 -1.31 -7.29 -10.84
C CYS A 47 -1.31 -8.79 -10.54
N THR A 48 -0.30 -9.27 -9.83
CA THR A 48 -0.20 -10.68 -9.36
C THR A 48 -0.32 -10.83 -7.85
N GLU A 49 -0.46 -9.73 -7.11
CA GLU A 49 -0.50 -9.71 -5.65
C GLU A 49 -1.92 -9.76 -5.07
N ASN A 50 -2.00 -10.13 -3.79
CA ASN A 50 -3.21 -10.46 -3.01
C ASN A 50 -4.37 -9.48 -3.17
N GLU A 51 -5.58 -10.05 -3.21
CA GLU A 51 -6.88 -9.38 -3.38
C GLU A 51 -7.26 -8.47 -2.18
N ASN A 52 -6.67 -8.68 -1.00
CA ASN A 52 -7.02 -7.96 0.24
C ASN A 52 -6.23 -6.65 0.48
N LYS A 53 -5.40 -6.21 -0.47
CA LYS A 53 -4.76 -4.89 -0.40
C LYS A 53 -5.60 -3.86 -1.15
N LEU A 54 -5.82 -2.70 -0.54
CA LEU A 54 -6.47 -1.53 -1.12
C LEU A 54 -5.70 -1.00 -2.33
N TRP A 55 -4.37 -1.07 -2.30
CA TRP A 55 -3.56 -0.89 -3.50
C TRP A 55 -2.36 -1.82 -3.47
N ASN A 56 -1.99 -2.26 -4.67
CA ASN A 56 -0.77 -3.00 -4.93
C ASN A 56 0.09 -2.14 -5.84
N ILE A 57 1.31 -1.85 -5.39
CA ILE A 57 2.27 -1.12 -6.17
C ILE A 57 3.03 -2.13 -7.02
N PHE A 58 2.80 -2.15 -8.33
CA PHE A 58 3.75 -2.79 -9.25
C PHE A 58 4.83 -1.75 -9.58
N SER A 59 5.66 -1.45 -8.59
CA SER A 59 6.86 -0.62 -8.78
C SER A 59 7.98 -1.56 -9.18
N SER A 60 8.11 -1.77 -10.47
CA SER A 60 9.44 -2.02 -10.99
C SER A 60 9.93 -0.68 -11.53
N PRO A 61 11.15 -0.22 -11.18
CA PRO A 61 11.84 0.83 -11.93
C PRO A 61 12.23 0.27 -13.30
N ALA A 62 11.23 -0.15 -14.07
CA ALA A 62 11.38 -0.83 -15.34
C ALA A 62 10.94 0.12 -16.44
N THR A 63 11.79 0.23 -17.45
CA THR A 63 11.43 0.92 -18.68
C THR A 63 10.33 0.12 -19.38
N ILE A 64 9.11 0.67 -19.44
CA ILE A 64 7.97 0.07 -20.13
C ILE A 64 8.20 0.21 -21.64
N LYS A 65 8.15 -0.91 -22.36
CA LYS A 65 8.24 -0.90 -23.83
C LYS A 65 7.00 -0.25 -24.44
N SER A 66 7.17 0.58 -25.46
CA SER A 66 6.03 1.08 -26.23
C SER A 66 5.28 -0.10 -26.86
N GLY A 67 3.97 -0.15 -26.63
CA GLY A 67 3.10 -1.24 -27.04
C GLY A 67 2.91 -2.36 -26.03
N ALA A 68 3.46 -2.24 -24.81
CA ALA A 68 3.21 -3.18 -23.72
C ALA A 68 1.71 -3.27 -23.41
N LYS A 69 1.25 -4.47 -23.06
CA LYS A 69 -0.15 -4.76 -22.73
C LYS A 69 -0.38 -4.62 -21.24
N LEU A 70 -1.25 -3.72 -20.83
CA LEU A 70 -1.72 -3.61 -19.45
C LEU A 70 -3.02 -4.40 -19.29
N VAL A 71 -3.09 -5.30 -18.31
CA VAL A 71 -4.28 -6.08 -17.98
C VAL A 71 -4.75 -5.68 -16.59
N VAL A 72 -5.95 -5.14 -16.52
CA VAL A 72 -6.59 -4.63 -15.31
C VAL A 72 -7.81 -5.50 -15.00
N ASP A 73 -7.86 -6.07 -13.79
CA ASP A 73 -8.98 -6.91 -13.39
C ASP A 73 -10.24 -6.07 -13.07
N LYS A 74 -11.41 -6.71 -12.96
CA LYS A 74 -12.71 -6.02 -12.84
C LYS A 74 -12.86 -5.15 -11.59
N THR A 75 -12.21 -5.54 -10.51
CA THR A 75 -12.22 -4.84 -9.21
C THR A 75 -11.05 -3.87 -9.07
N GLN A 76 -10.38 -3.57 -10.17
CA GLN A 76 -9.17 -2.77 -10.16
C GLN A 76 -9.25 -1.65 -11.17
N ILE A 77 -8.44 -0.65 -10.89
CA ILE A 77 -7.96 0.32 -11.86
C ILE A 77 -6.43 0.28 -11.85
N ALA A 78 -5.82 0.76 -12.92
CA ALA A 78 -4.38 0.93 -13.00
C ALA A 78 -4.05 2.39 -13.28
N ALA A 79 -3.23 3.00 -12.44
CA ALA A 79 -2.73 4.35 -12.63
C ALA A 79 -1.27 4.31 -13.07
N LEU A 80 -0.97 5.00 -14.16
CA LEU A 80 0.39 5.15 -14.66
C LEU A 80 0.99 6.44 -14.08
N VAL A 81 2.16 6.31 -13.47
CA VAL A 81 2.87 7.43 -12.82
C VAL A 81 4.24 7.58 -13.44
N SER A 82 4.61 8.80 -13.82
CA SER A 82 5.94 9.08 -14.36
C SER A 82 6.50 10.35 -13.74
N GLY A 83 7.76 10.30 -13.30
CA GLY A 83 8.42 11.42 -12.63
C GLY A 83 7.67 11.93 -11.38
N GLY A 84 7.02 11.01 -10.65
CA GLY A 84 6.21 11.36 -9.47
C GLY A 84 4.92 12.12 -9.79
N ARG A 85 4.39 11.99 -11.02
CA ARG A 85 3.13 12.62 -11.44
C ARG A 85 2.21 11.59 -12.09
N LEU A 86 0.92 11.68 -11.77
CA LEU A 86 -0.13 10.88 -12.40
C LEU A 86 -0.20 11.21 -13.90
N ALA A 87 0.06 10.23 -14.75
CA ALA A 87 0.05 10.37 -16.19
C ALA A 87 -1.29 9.98 -16.82
N ASP A 88 -1.86 8.84 -16.41
CA ASP A 88 -3.11 8.30 -16.94
C ASP A 88 -3.75 7.28 -15.99
N ILE A 89 -5.06 7.04 -16.14
CA ILE A 89 -5.83 6.05 -15.37
C ILE A 89 -6.56 5.11 -16.34
N TYR A 90 -6.34 3.81 -16.16
CA TYR A 90 -6.95 2.74 -16.93
C TYR A 90 -7.97 1.98 -16.09
N GLY A 91 -9.20 1.87 -16.60
CA GLY A 91 -10.24 1.00 -16.02
C GLY A 91 -10.00 -0.48 -16.30
N CYS A 92 -10.94 -1.33 -15.90
CA CYS A 92 -10.85 -2.78 -16.14
C CYS A 92 -10.72 -3.14 -17.63
N GLY A 93 -10.02 -4.23 -17.93
CA GLY A 93 -9.83 -4.74 -19.29
C GLY A 93 -8.37 -4.78 -19.74
N GLN A 94 -8.17 -4.81 -21.06
CA GLN A 94 -6.87 -4.89 -21.68
C GLN A 94 -6.56 -3.59 -22.42
N HIS A 95 -5.44 -2.97 -22.09
CA HIS A 95 -5.00 -1.69 -22.64
C HIS A 95 -3.63 -1.84 -23.28
N LYS A 96 -3.36 -1.03 -24.31
CA LYS A 96 -2.03 -0.96 -24.94
C LYS A 96 -1.38 0.35 -24.53
N LEU A 97 -0.23 0.25 -23.86
CA LEU A 97 0.52 1.42 -23.40
C LEU A 97 1.38 1.94 -24.56
N VAL A 98 1.03 3.10 -25.10
CA VAL A 98 1.78 3.74 -26.18
C VAL A 98 2.22 5.12 -25.70
N ALA A 99 3.52 5.37 -25.70
CA ALA A 99 4.10 6.61 -25.17
C ALA A 99 3.57 7.88 -25.85
N SER A 100 3.18 7.80 -27.14
CA SER A 100 2.60 8.92 -27.88
C SER A 100 1.24 9.39 -27.36
N ASN A 101 0.53 8.53 -26.62
CA ASN A 101 -0.83 8.81 -26.17
C ASN A 101 -0.87 9.44 -24.77
N MET A 102 0.29 9.66 -24.16
CA MET A 102 0.41 10.12 -22.78
C MET A 102 0.74 11.62 -22.73
N PRO A 103 -0.10 12.45 -22.08
CA PRO A 103 0.05 13.92 -22.07
C PRO A 103 1.39 14.40 -21.47
N ILE A 104 1.92 13.72 -20.46
CA ILE A 104 3.14 14.12 -19.76
C ILE A 104 4.38 13.98 -20.66
N PHE A 105 4.46 12.93 -21.47
CA PHE A 105 5.61 12.68 -22.35
C PHE A 105 5.62 13.58 -23.60
N ALA A 106 4.46 14.14 -23.99
CA ALA A 106 4.38 15.12 -25.09
C ALA A 106 5.14 16.42 -24.79
N THR A 107 5.40 16.72 -23.51
CA THR A 107 6.06 17.96 -23.06
C THR A 107 7.60 17.83 -22.97
N MET A 108 8.15 16.61 -23.01
CA MET A 108 9.59 16.39 -23.04
C MET A 108 10.14 16.68 -24.43
N LYS A 109 10.80 17.84 -24.59
CA LYS A 109 11.31 18.42 -25.86
C LYS A 109 12.19 17.50 -26.73
N GLY A 110 12.64 16.34 -26.24
CA GLY A 110 13.49 15.38 -26.98
C GLY A 110 12.78 14.13 -27.53
N TRP A 111 11.50 13.87 -27.21
CA TRP A 111 10.83 12.60 -27.54
C TRP A 111 10.37 12.47 -29.01
N LYS A 112 10.42 13.55 -29.79
CA LYS A 112 9.78 13.63 -31.12
C LYS A 112 10.36 12.70 -32.21
N TYR A 113 11.40 11.91 -31.93
CA TYR A 113 12.11 11.14 -32.97
C TYR A 113 12.01 9.61 -32.87
N ASN A 114 11.36 9.03 -31.86
CA ASN A 114 11.26 7.57 -31.77
C ASN A 114 9.94 7.09 -31.15
N HIS A 115 8.89 6.96 -31.96
CA HIS A 115 7.55 6.52 -31.52
C HIS A 115 7.51 5.09 -30.93
N ASN A 116 8.63 4.35 -30.98
CA ASN A 116 8.82 3.02 -30.40
C ASN A 116 9.76 2.98 -29.19
N SER A 117 10.21 4.12 -28.65
CA SER A 117 11.09 4.11 -27.48
C SER A 117 10.36 3.72 -26.20
N SER A 118 11.01 2.88 -25.39
CA SER A 118 10.58 2.56 -24.03
C SER A 118 10.62 3.81 -23.14
N PHE A 119 9.74 3.89 -22.15
CA PHE A 119 9.63 5.02 -21.22
C PHE A 119 9.67 4.54 -19.77
N GLU A 120 10.13 5.40 -18.85
CA GLU A 120 10.14 5.12 -17.42
C GLU A 120 8.81 5.53 -16.78
N ALA A 121 8.12 4.56 -16.19
CA ALA A 121 6.89 4.78 -15.44
C ALA A 121 6.64 3.65 -14.45
N GLU A 122 5.87 3.96 -13.42
CA GLU A 122 5.35 3.05 -12.41
C GLU A 122 3.87 2.77 -12.70
N VAL A 123 3.39 1.57 -12.37
CA VAL A 123 1.97 1.20 -12.49
C VAL A 123 1.42 0.85 -11.10
N TYR A 124 0.47 1.66 -10.64
CA TYR A 124 -0.23 1.46 -9.38
C TYR A 124 -1.55 0.75 -9.68
N PHE A 125 -1.76 -0.44 -9.13
CA PHE A 125 -3.04 -1.12 -9.19
C PHE A 125 -3.84 -0.80 -7.93
N ILE A 126 -5.00 -0.17 -8.08
CA ILE A 126 -5.85 0.24 -6.96
C ILE A 126 -7.10 -0.61 -6.97
N ASN A 127 -7.45 -1.16 -5.81
CA ASN A 127 -8.63 -1.98 -5.63
C ASN A 127 -9.83 -1.08 -5.37
N THR A 128 -10.84 -1.19 -6.25
CA THR A 128 -12.11 -0.47 -6.15
C THR A 128 -13.22 -1.32 -5.57
N ALA A 129 -12.95 -2.57 -5.15
CA ALA A 129 -13.90 -3.38 -4.41
C ALA A 129 -14.20 -2.76 -3.05
N THR A 130 -15.34 -3.15 -2.47
CA THR A 130 -15.72 -2.72 -1.13
C THR A 130 -14.96 -3.53 -0.09
N PHE A 131 -14.27 -2.83 0.79
CA PHE A 131 -13.62 -3.37 1.98
C PHE A 131 -14.64 -3.32 3.11
N ASN A 132 -15.16 -4.48 3.49
CA ASN A 132 -16.19 -4.60 4.51
C ASN A 132 -15.59 -4.92 5.87
N ASN A 133 -16.23 -4.46 6.94
CA ASN A 133 -15.93 -4.84 8.33
C ASN A 133 -14.44 -4.68 8.70
N GLN A 134 -13.84 -3.58 8.25
CA GLN A 134 -12.47 -3.23 8.62
C GLN A 134 -12.47 -2.69 10.05
N ASN A 135 -11.49 -3.09 10.85
CA ASN A 135 -11.40 -2.66 12.24
C ASN A 135 -10.60 -1.36 12.37
N TRP A 136 -11.02 -0.50 13.28
CA TRP A 136 -10.23 0.62 13.76
C TRP A 136 -10.17 0.59 15.29
N THR A 137 -9.06 1.02 15.86
CA THR A 137 -8.84 1.05 17.31
C THR A 137 -7.84 2.10 17.69
N THR A 138 -8.11 2.84 18.77
CA THR A 138 -7.09 3.65 19.42
C THR A 138 -5.94 2.75 19.88
N LEU A 139 -4.70 3.10 19.54
CA LEU A 139 -3.52 2.32 19.91
C LEU A 139 -3.23 2.38 21.41
N TYR A 140 -3.50 3.54 22.02
CA TYR A 140 -3.36 3.79 23.45
C TYR A 140 -4.51 4.70 23.89
N PRO A 141 -4.94 4.63 25.16
CA PRO A 141 -5.88 5.59 25.70
C PRO A 141 -5.34 7.01 25.56
N PHE A 142 -6.17 7.94 25.08
CA PHE A 142 -5.77 9.35 24.90
C PHE A 142 -6.54 10.25 25.88
N PRO A 143 -5.91 11.33 26.38
CA PRO A 143 -6.55 12.23 27.34
C PRO A 143 -7.65 13.06 26.68
N LEU A 144 -8.76 13.24 27.38
CA LEU A 144 -9.87 14.13 27.03
C LEU A 144 -10.33 14.90 28.28
N GLU A 145 -10.57 16.19 28.12
CA GLU A 145 -11.27 16.99 29.13
C GLU A 145 -12.78 16.90 28.89
N ASP A 146 -13.52 16.40 29.88
CA ASP A 146 -14.99 16.36 29.87
C ASP A 146 -15.56 17.29 30.94
N ASP A 147 -16.63 18.01 30.62
CA ASP A 147 -17.22 19.01 31.52
C ASP A 147 -17.68 18.41 32.86
N LYS A 148 -18.21 17.17 32.83
CA LYS A 148 -18.80 16.48 33.98
C LYS A 148 -17.79 15.57 34.67
N LEU A 149 -17.03 14.79 33.91
CA LEU A 149 -16.08 13.80 34.41
C LEU A 149 -14.69 14.37 34.68
N LYS A 150 -14.43 15.62 34.22
CA LYS A 150 -13.11 16.28 34.26
C LYS A 150 -12.10 15.52 33.39
N SER A 151 -10.82 15.57 33.78
CA SER A 151 -9.75 14.94 33.03
C SER A 151 -9.87 13.41 33.07
N VAL A 152 -10.07 12.80 31.91
CA VAL A 152 -10.21 11.36 31.72
C VAL A 152 -9.33 10.89 30.56
N ALA A 153 -9.12 9.58 30.44
CA ALA A 153 -8.54 8.98 29.24
C ALA A 153 -9.55 8.05 28.56
N ILE A 154 -9.52 8.00 27.23
CA ILE A 154 -10.49 7.25 26.43
C ILE A 154 -9.77 6.27 25.52
N GLU A 155 -10.29 5.05 25.48
CA GLU A 155 -9.99 4.05 24.47
C GLU A 155 -11.27 3.69 23.73
N THR A 156 -11.19 3.62 22.40
CA THR A 156 -12.33 3.24 21.57
C THR A 156 -11.89 2.40 20.39
N SER A 157 -12.80 1.56 19.94
CA SER A 157 -12.64 0.76 18.73
C SER A 157 -13.97 0.60 18.03
N GLY A 158 -13.91 0.21 16.77
CA GLY A 158 -15.09 -0.10 16.01
C GLY A 158 -14.79 -0.67 14.64
N THR A 159 -15.79 -0.62 13.79
CA THR A 159 -15.72 -1.14 12.43
C THR A 159 -16.13 -0.08 11.42
N TYR A 160 -15.64 -0.24 10.18
CA TYR A 160 -15.99 0.61 9.06
C TYR A 160 -15.94 -0.17 7.75
N SER A 161 -16.67 0.31 6.76
CA SER A 161 -16.66 -0.24 5.41
C SER A 161 -16.50 0.87 4.38
N PHE A 162 -15.63 0.67 3.40
CA PHE A 162 -15.30 1.71 2.43
C PHE A 162 -14.94 1.15 1.05
N CYS A 163 -14.91 2.00 0.04
CA CYS A 163 -14.26 1.71 -1.24
C CYS A 163 -13.57 2.95 -1.81
N VAL A 164 -12.65 2.76 -2.75
CA VAL A 164 -12.09 3.84 -3.55
C VAL A 164 -12.97 4.04 -4.78
N LYS A 165 -13.18 5.31 -5.19
CA LYS A 165 -13.97 5.62 -6.40
C LYS A 165 -13.30 5.06 -7.67
N PRO A 166 -14.06 4.79 -8.74
CA PRO A 166 -13.50 4.31 -10.01
C PRO A 166 -12.53 5.27 -10.72
N ASN A 167 -12.56 6.57 -10.40
CA ASN A 167 -11.61 7.55 -10.93
C ASN A 167 -10.97 8.37 -9.79
N PRO A 168 -9.99 7.80 -9.07
CA PRO A 168 -9.53 8.34 -7.80
C PRO A 168 -8.22 9.13 -7.96
N SER A 169 -8.24 10.17 -8.81
CA SER A 169 -7.04 10.97 -9.07
C SER A 169 -6.45 11.57 -7.79
N ALA A 170 -7.30 12.07 -6.88
CA ALA A 170 -6.84 12.65 -5.62
C ALA A 170 -6.21 11.60 -4.70
N PHE A 171 -6.79 10.39 -4.65
CA PHE A 171 -6.21 9.26 -3.92
C PHE A 171 -4.79 8.96 -4.39
N ILE A 172 -4.62 8.82 -5.72
CA ILE A 172 -3.35 8.46 -6.34
C ILE A 172 -2.31 9.55 -6.10
N GLU A 173 -2.67 10.82 -6.27
CA GLU A 173 -1.74 11.93 -6.02
C GLU A 173 -1.27 11.99 -4.57
N ASN A 174 -2.15 11.70 -3.61
CA ASN A 174 -1.76 11.62 -2.20
C ASN A 174 -0.85 10.41 -1.94
N LEU A 175 -1.15 9.27 -2.56
CA LEU A 175 -0.31 8.06 -2.46
C LEU A 175 1.09 8.28 -3.03
N ILE A 176 1.23 9.03 -4.13
CA ILE A 176 2.54 9.36 -4.73
C ILE A 176 3.36 10.26 -3.80
N LYS A 177 2.71 11.21 -3.11
CA LYS A 177 3.37 12.15 -2.20
C LYS A 177 3.82 11.49 -0.91
N ASP A 178 3.00 10.61 -0.38
CA ASP A 178 3.20 9.96 0.91
C ASP A 178 3.76 8.55 0.69
N GLN A 179 5.07 8.44 0.45
CA GLN A 179 5.73 7.14 0.24
C GLN A 179 5.81 6.28 1.52
N GLU A 180 5.43 6.83 2.69
CA GLU A 180 5.47 6.15 3.99
C GLU A 180 4.20 5.32 4.29
N VAL A 181 3.46 4.86 3.28
CA VAL A 181 2.35 3.96 3.53
C VAL A 181 2.82 2.51 3.72
N ASP A 182 3.59 2.28 4.77
CA ASP A 182 4.04 0.96 5.23
C ASP A 182 2.87 -0.01 5.51
N SER A 183 1.67 0.54 5.77
CA SER A 183 0.42 -0.23 5.85
C SER A 183 -0.79 0.68 5.66
N GLN A 184 -1.60 0.38 4.64
CA GLN A 184 -2.91 1.00 4.39
C GLN A 184 -3.78 1.03 5.67
N GLU A 185 -3.77 -0.05 6.46
CA GLU A 185 -4.57 -0.19 7.66
C GLU A 185 -4.15 0.83 8.71
N ARG A 186 -2.84 1.04 8.85
CA ARG A 186 -2.27 2.04 9.76
C ARG A 186 -2.69 3.46 9.35
N TRP A 187 -2.64 3.76 8.05
CA TRP A 187 -3.04 5.07 7.53
C TRP A 187 -4.52 5.36 7.86
N PHE A 188 -5.42 4.42 7.54
CA PHE A 188 -6.85 4.57 7.83
C PHE A 188 -7.12 4.67 9.33
N ASN A 189 -6.49 3.82 10.14
CA ASN A 189 -6.68 3.84 11.59
C ASN A 189 -6.26 5.19 12.18
N ASN A 190 -5.08 5.70 11.80
CA ASN A 190 -4.59 7.00 12.25
C ASN A 190 -5.50 8.15 11.78
N PHE A 191 -5.99 8.09 10.54
CA PHE A 191 -6.93 9.07 10.00
C PHE A 191 -8.22 9.12 10.83
N ILE A 192 -8.84 7.95 11.08
CA ILE A 192 -10.07 7.83 11.86
C ILE A 192 -9.85 8.35 13.28
N ILE A 193 -8.80 7.92 13.97
CA ILE A 193 -8.51 8.36 15.35
C ILE A 193 -8.34 9.88 15.44
N ARG A 194 -7.60 10.47 14.50
CA ARG A 194 -7.38 11.93 14.48
C ARG A 194 -8.69 12.68 14.32
N ARG A 195 -9.55 12.24 13.39
CA ARG A 195 -10.85 12.87 13.13
C ARG A 195 -11.84 12.63 14.27
N PHE A 196 -11.88 11.42 14.83
CA PHE A 196 -12.65 11.09 16.03
C PHE A 196 -12.32 12.02 17.20
N ARG A 197 -11.02 12.18 17.50
CA ARG A 197 -10.57 13.07 18.58
C ARG A 197 -10.98 14.52 18.33
N SER A 198 -10.71 15.02 17.12
CA SER A 198 -11.11 16.38 16.74
C SER A 198 -12.62 16.60 16.84
N TYR A 199 -13.42 15.59 16.45
CA TYR A 199 -14.87 15.64 16.55
C TYR A 199 -15.36 15.64 18.00
N LEU A 200 -14.75 14.84 18.88
CA LEU A 200 -15.04 14.87 20.32
C LEU A 200 -14.78 16.26 20.92
N GLU A 201 -13.60 16.83 20.66
CA GLU A 201 -13.17 18.12 21.22
C GLU A 201 -14.05 19.29 20.71
N THR A 202 -14.59 19.20 19.49
CA THR A 202 -15.35 20.30 18.86
C THR A 202 -16.86 20.16 18.96
N SER A 203 -17.39 18.95 19.12
CA SER A 203 -18.84 18.71 19.16
C SER A 203 -19.52 19.19 20.44
N GLY A 204 -18.76 19.40 21.52
CA GLY A 204 -19.28 19.78 22.84
C GLY A 204 -20.15 18.69 23.49
N VAL A 205 -20.10 17.46 22.98
CA VAL A 205 -20.86 16.33 23.52
C VAL A 205 -20.14 15.79 24.75
N ASP A 206 -20.84 15.77 25.90
CA ASP A 206 -20.32 15.12 27.10
C ASP A 206 -20.33 13.59 26.97
N LEU A 207 -19.36 12.93 27.60
CA LEU A 207 -19.16 11.48 27.49
C LEU A 207 -20.37 10.67 27.96
N LEU A 208 -21.12 11.15 28.95
CA LEU A 208 -22.35 10.48 29.38
C LEU A 208 -23.45 10.57 28.32
N GLY A 209 -23.47 11.65 27.52
CA GLY A 209 -24.33 11.78 26.34
C GLY A 209 -24.02 10.72 25.29
N ILE A 210 -22.74 10.45 25.03
CA ILE A 210 -22.32 9.39 24.08
C ILE A 210 -22.79 8.02 24.56
N VAL A 211 -22.64 7.72 25.86
CA VAL A 211 -23.08 6.43 26.42
C VAL A 211 -24.61 6.27 26.34
N LYS A 212 -25.37 7.37 26.45
CA LYS A 212 -26.84 7.34 26.33
C LYS A 212 -27.32 7.15 24.89
N GLU A 213 -26.67 7.80 23.93
CA GLU A 213 -27.05 7.77 22.52
C GLU A 213 -25.87 7.44 21.59
N PRO A 214 -25.28 6.24 21.70
CA PRO A 214 -24.06 5.89 20.98
C PRO A 214 -24.25 5.90 19.45
N GLN A 215 -25.43 5.48 18.98
CA GLN A 215 -25.76 5.47 17.55
C GLN A 215 -25.84 6.87 16.95
N ASN A 216 -26.52 7.81 17.65
CA ASN A 216 -26.61 9.20 17.22
C ASN A 216 -25.22 9.86 17.13
N PHE A 217 -24.31 9.54 18.06
CA PHE A 217 -22.93 10.01 18.00
C PHE A 217 -22.17 9.38 16.82
N SER A 218 -22.29 8.06 16.64
CA SER A 218 -21.67 7.32 15.53
C SER A 218 -22.12 7.85 14.17
N ASP A 219 -23.41 8.08 13.96
CA ASP A 219 -23.98 8.58 12.71
C ASP A 219 -23.45 9.97 12.36
N LYS A 220 -23.39 10.88 13.33
CA LYS A 220 -22.87 12.24 13.09
C LYS A 220 -21.37 12.22 12.78
N LEU A 221 -20.60 11.40 13.49
CA LEU A 221 -19.18 11.22 13.19
C LEU A 221 -18.98 10.60 11.81
N MET A 222 -19.79 9.60 11.44
CA MET A 222 -19.78 8.96 10.13
C MET A 222 -19.99 9.99 9.01
N LEU A 223 -20.95 10.91 9.17
CA LEU A 223 -21.17 12.01 8.23
C LEU A 223 -19.94 12.93 8.09
N SER A 224 -19.30 13.28 9.21
CA SER A 224 -18.07 14.08 9.20
C SER A 224 -16.94 13.35 8.47
N LEU A 225 -16.68 12.09 8.84
CA LEU A 225 -15.65 11.25 8.24
C LEU A 225 -15.88 11.03 6.74
N LYS A 226 -17.14 10.83 6.34
CA LYS A 226 -17.53 10.64 4.95
C LYS A 226 -17.13 11.86 4.11
N ASN A 227 -17.38 13.07 4.59
CA ASN A 227 -16.98 14.29 3.88
C ASN A 227 -15.47 14.40 3.77
N ASP A 228 -14.74 14.13 4.86
CA ASP A 228 -13.28 14.20 4.86
C ASP A 228 -12.63 13.17 3.93
N LEU A 229 -13.18 11.96 3.83
CA LEU A 229 -12.66 10.88 2.98
C LEU A 229 -12.96 11.10 1.49
N LEU A 230 -14.00 11.88 1.16
CA LEU A 230 -14.32 12.21 -0.22
C LEU A 230 -13.22 13.04 -0.90
N ASP A 231 -12.48 13.85 -0.14
CA ASP A 231 -11.31 14.61 -0.61
C ASP A 231 -10.16 13.69 -1.07
N TYR A 232 -10.18 12.43 -0.62
CA TYR A 232 -9.23 11.39 -1.01
C TYR A 232 -9.84 10.39 -1.99
N ASP A 233 -11.00 10.70 -2.58
CA ASP A 233 -11.77 9.79 -3.44
C ASP A 233 -12.12 8.44 -2.78
N ILE A 234 -12.24 8.44 -1.46
CA ILE A 234 -12.69 7.30 -0.66
C ILE A 234 -14.15 7.51 -0.29
N VAL A 235 -14.97 6.50 -0.52
CA VAL A 235 -16.37 6.47 -0.12
C VAL A 235 -16.51 5.60 1.12
N LEU A 236 -16.93 6.23 2.22
CA LEU A 236 -17.31 5.53 3.44
C LEU A 236 -18.78 5.09 3.34
N TYR A 237 -19.03 3.78 3.46
CA TYR A 237 -20.37 3.20 3.42
C TYR A 237 -20.97 3.01 4.80
N ASP A 238 -20.14 2.56 5.75
CA ASP A 238 -20.58 2.21 7.09
C ASP A 238 -19.48 2.57 8.09
N PHE A 239 -19.89 2.94 9.31
CA PHE A 239 -19.01 3.24 10.42
C PHE A 239 -19.75 3.04 11.74
N GLN A 240 -19.14 2.26 12.63
CA GLN A 240 -19.69 1.94 13.92
C GLN A 240 -18.63 2.07 15.01
N ILE A 241 -19.08 2.47 16.19
CA ILE A 241 -18.30 2.40 17.43
C ILE A 241 -18.79 1.17 18.19
N ASP A 242 -17.92 0.17 18.32
CA ASP A 242 -18.25 -1.10 18.99
C ASP A 242 -17.88 -1.06 20.46
N LYS A 243 -16.83 -0.32 20.81
CA LYS A 243 -16.28 -0.25 22.16
C LYS A 243 -15.91 1.18 22.52
N PHE A 244 -16.27 1.57 23.73
CA PHE A 244 -15.92 2.87 24.30
C PHE A 244 -15.61 2.69 25.79
N ILE A 245 -14.35 2.87 26.17
CA ILE A 245 -13.90 2.78 27.57
C ILE A 245 -13.44 4.17 28.02
N VAL A 246 -13.88 4.55 29.21
CA VAL A 246 -13.42 5.74 29.92
C VAL A 246 -12.63 5.30 31.15
N TYR A 247 -11.39 5.75 31.22
CA TYR A 247 -10.51 5.63 32.38
C TYR A 247 -10.58 6.92 33.18
N LYS A 248 -10.95 6.81 34.45
CA LYS A 248 -10.92 7.95 35.37
C LYS A 248 -9.50 8.08 35.93
N ASN A 249 -8.92 9.27 35.81
CA ASN A 249 -7.65 9.61 36.45
C ASN A 249 -7.81 9.72 37.98
#